data_AF-A0A8S2W6I1-F1
#
_entry.id   AF-A0A8S2W6I1-F1
#
_cell.length_a   1.000
_cell.length_b   1.000
_cell.length_c   1.000
_cell.angle_alpha   90.00
_cell.angle_beta   90.00
_cell.angle_gamma   90.00
#
_symmetry.space_group_name_H-M   'P 1'
#
loop_
_entity.id
_entity.type
_entity.pdbx_description
1 polymer ?
#
loop_
_entity_poly.entity_id
_entity_poly.type
_entity_poly.pdbx_seq_one_letter_code
_entity_poly.pdbx_strand_id
1 'polypeptide(L)'
;FTIQIQNINDNYPEFITKNFTTIVYLFHPPINTIVRIIEAIDKDQSNLTFEILNDTYSSYKLQTSINQTELILIEPILIDRDDNFIIRLW
;
A
#
# COMPACT_ATOMS: atom_id res chain seq x y z
N PHE A 1 -14.27 42.60 6.87
CA PHE A 1 -12.97 42.01 7.25
C PHE A 1 -13.14 40.51 7.19
N THR A 2 -12.28 39.82 6.43
CA THR A 2 -12.38 38.38 6.20
C THR A 2 -11.04 37.77 6.56
N ILE A 3 -11.02 36.87 7.54
CA ILE A 3 -9.83 36.09 7.87
C ILE A 3 -9.87 34.84 6.99
N GLN A 4 -8.78 34.55 6.28
CA GLN A 4 -8.61 33.29 5.57
C GLN A 4 -7.74 32.35 6.41
N ILE A 5 -8.23 31.14 6.63
CA ILE A 5 -7.48 30.07 7.29
C ILE A 5 -6.80 29.24 6.20
N GLN A 6 -5.49 29.12 6.28
CA GLN A 6 -4.70 28.27 5.40
C GLN A 6 -4.66 26.85 5.97
N ASN A 7 -4.94 25.84 5.16
CA ASN A 7 -4.70 24.45 5.52
C ASN A 7 -3.17 24.21 5.56
N ILE A 8 -2.65 23.84 6.72
CA ILE A 8 -1.25 23.46 6.94
C ILE A 8 -1.28 22.00 7.35
N ASN A 9 -0.42 21.17 6.74
CA ASN A 9 -0.34 19.75 7.05
C ASN A 9 0.20 19.55 8.48
N ASP A 10 -0.68 19.25 9.43
CA ASP A 10 -0.40 19.07 10.85
C ASP A 10 -0.94 17.74 11.42
N ASN A 11 -1.61 16.94 10.59
CA ASN A 11 -2.12 15.61 10.89
C ASN A 11 -1.23 14.55 10.23
N TYR A 12 -0.90 13.51 10.98
CA TYR A 12 -0.22 12.35 10.39
C TYR A 12 -1.22 11.50 9.59
N PRO A 13 -0.78 10.92 8.46
CA PRO A 13 -1.61 10.00 7.70
C PRO A 13 -1.84 8.70 8.49
N GLU A 14 -3.05 8.15 8.40
CA GLU A 14 -3.48 6.96 9.14
C GLU A 14 -3.98 5.87 8.20
N PHE A 15 -3.56 4.63 8.44
CA PHE A 15 -4.11 3.50 7.68
C PHE A 15 -5.57 3.23 8.05
N ILE A 16 -6.42 3.03 7.05
CA ILE A 16 -7.79 2.52 7.21
C ILE A 16 -7.77 0.99 7.31
N THR A 17 -6.91 0.33 6.52
CA THR A 17 -6.71 -1.12 6.56
C THR A 17 -5.49 -1.50 7.39
N LYS A 18 -5.31 -2.78 7.75
CA LYS A 18 -4.09 -3.19 8.48
C LYS A 18 -2.84 -2.85 7.66
N ASN A 19 -1.74 -2.46 8.31
CA ASN A 19 -0.48 -2.17 7.61
C ASN A 19 0.32 -3.43 7.22
N PHE A 20 -0.12 -4.63 7.62
CA PHE A 20 0.54 -5.89 7.28
C PHE A 20 -0.42 -6.89 6.63
N THR A 21 0.11 -7.78 5.80
CA THR A 21 -0.64 -8.91 5.22
C THR A 21 0.26 -10.12 5.08
N THR A 22 -0.36 -11.30 5.12
CA THR A 22 0.26 -12.56 4.73
C THR A 22 -0.49 -13.07 3.53
N ILE A 23 0.24 -13.46 2.48
CA ILE A 23 -0.33 -14.06 1.28
C ILE A 23 0.19 -15.48 1.18
N VAL A 24 -0.74 -16.43 1.04
CA VAL A 24 -0.46 -17.86 0.89
C VAL A 24 -0.84 -18.24 -0.53
N TYR A 25 0.13 -18.70 -1.32
CA TYR A 25 -0.12 -19.18 -2.68
C TYR A 25 -0.37 -20.68 -2.68
N LEU A 26 -1.61 -21.06 -2.98
CA LEU A 26 -2.02 -22.47 -3.18
C LEU A 26 -2.15 -22.82 -4.68
N PHE A 27 -2.13 -21.82 -5.55
CA PHE A 27 -2.18 -21.93 -7.01
C PHE A 27 -1.34 -20.80 -7.61
N HIS A 28 -0.65 -21.06 -8.71
CA HIS A 28 0.20 -20.09 -9.43
C HIS A 28 -0.69 -18.96 -9.97
N PRO A 29 -0.74 -17.78 -9.30
CA PRO A 29 -1.60 -16.70 -9.75
C PRO A 29 -1.06 -16.07 -11.04
N PRO A 30 -1.92 -15.50 -11.90
CA PRO A 30 -1.45 -14.69 -13.02
C PRO A 30 -0.66 -13.46 -12.55
N ILE A 31 0.31 -13.02 -13.36
CA ILE A 31 0.89 -11.69 -13.18
C ILE A 31 -0.20 -10.61 -13.30
N ASN A 32 0.03 -9.46 -12.66
CA ASN A 32 -0.93 -8.38 -12.46
C ASN A 32 -2.13 -8.71 -11.57
N THR A 33 -2.09 -9.84 -10.84
CA THR A 33 -3.06 -10.10 -9.78
C THR A 33 -2.90 -9.04 -8.69
N ILE A 34 -4.00 -8.35 -8.36
CA ILE A 34 -4.08 -7.47 -7.19
C ILE A 34 -4.22 -8.39 -5.98
N VAL A 35 -3.17 -8.46 -5.18
CA VAL A 35 -3.13 -9.35 -4.00
C VAL A 35 -3.63 -8.65 -2.75
N ARG A 36 -3.62 -7.31 -2.74
CA ARG A 36 -4.17 -6.49 -1.66
C ARG A 36 -4.45 -5.07 -2.10
N ILE A 37 -5.50 -4.48 -1.51
CA ILE A 37 -5.79 -3.06 -1.55
C ILE A 37 -5.45 -2.45 -0.18
N ILE A 38 -4.68 -1.36 -0.19
CA ILE A 38 -4.21 -0.60 0.96
C ILE A 38 -4.89 0.76 0.90
N GLU A 39 -5.50 1.16 2.00
CA GLU A 39 -6.21 2.43 2.11
C GLU A 39 -5.68 3.16 3.33
N ALA A 40 -5.45 4.46 3.16
CA ALA A 40 -5.08 5.36 4.23
C ALA A 40 -5.77 6.71 4.01
N ILE A 41 -5.85 7.50 5.06
CA ILE A 41 -6.45 8.82 5.07
C ILE A 41 -5.47 9.82 5.69
N ASP A 42 -5.31 10.95 5.02
CA ASP A 42 -4.65 12.12 5.55
C ASP A 42 -5.71 13.23 5.65
N LYS A 43 -5.92 13.76 6.86
CA LYS A 43 -6.96 14.76 7.12
C LYS A 43 -6.68 16.09 6.43
N ASP A 44 -5.42 16.36 6.10
CA ASP A 44 -4.97 17.58 5.45
C ASP A 44 -4.97 17.46 3.93
N GLN A 45 -5.41 16.30 3.42
CA GLN A 45 -5.47 15.95 2.01
C GLN A 45 -4.08 15.99 1.34
N SER A 46 -3.06 15.62 2.12
CA SER A 46 -1.68 15.52 1.63
C SER A 46 -1.47 14.29 0.73
N ASN A 47 -0.38 14.28 -0.04
CA ASN A 47 -0.04 13.15 -0.90
C ASN A 47 0.52 12.01 -0.05
N LEU A 48 -0.16 10.86 -0.08
CA LEU A 48 0.26 9.67 0.63
C LEU A 48 1.37 8.92 -0.11
N THR A 49 2.42 8.53 0.62
CA THR A 49 3.49 7.69 0.07
C THR A 49 3.56 6.36 0.83
N PHE A 50 3.68 5.26 0.08
CA PHE A 50 3.72 3.90 0.65
C PHE A 50 5.00 3.18 0.27
N GLU A 51 5.52 2.37 1.18
CA GLU A 51 6.74 1.60 1.01
C GLU A 51 6.59 0.19 1.60
N ILE A 52 7.20 -0.81 0.97
CA ILE A 52 7.30 -2.17 1.53
C ILE A 52 8.58 -2.23 2.38
N LEU A 53 8.45 -2.41 3.70
CA LEU A 53 9.60 -2.36 4.61
C LEU A 53 10.51 -3.59 4.51
N ASN A 54 9.93 -4.73 4.16
CA ASN A 54 10.62 -6.01 4.10
C ASN A 54 10.74 -6.50 2.65
N ASP A 55 11.06 -5.58 1.74
CA ASP A 55 11.20 -5.79 0.29
C ASP A 55 12.35 -6.75 -0.05
N THR A 56 12.17 -8.00 0.34
CA THR A 56 12.96 -9.16 -0.09
C THR A 56 12.30 -9.83 -1.29
N TYR A 57 11.17 -9.29 -1.76
CA TYR A 57 10.30 -9.90 -2.76
C TYR A 57 10.18 -9.00 -3.99
N SER A 58 11.11 -9.13 -4.94
CA SER A 58 11.08 -8.47 -6.27
C SER A 58 9.82 -8.74 -7.08
N SER A 59 9.05 -9.76 -6.68
CA SER A 59 7.86 -10.22 -7.38
C SER A 59 6.65 -9.29 -7.20
N TYR A 60 6.75 -8.22 -6.41
CA TYR A 60 5.64 -7.31 -6.12
C TYR A 60 5.99 -5.85 -6.36
N LYS A 61 4.96 -5.06 -6.63
CA LYS A 61 5.06 -3.59 -6.60
C LYS A 61 3.82 -2.98 -5.93
N LEU A 62 4.00 -1.78 -5.41
CA LEU A 62 2.90 -0.91 -5.04
C LEU A 62 2.50 -0.03 -6.23
N GLN A 63 1.21 0.06 -6.49
CA GLN A 63 0.63 0.96 -7.49
C GLN A 63 -0.39 1.87 -6.80
N THR A 64 -0.03 3.14 -6.63
CA THR A 64 -0.88 4.14 -5.98
C THR A 64 -1.76 4.85 -7.01
N SER A 65 -3.06 4.88 -6.72
CA SER A 65 -4.07 5.69 -7.40
C SER A 65 -4.54 6.80 -6.45
N ILE A 66 -5.53 7.60 -6.87
CA ILE A 66 -5.99 8.78 -6.12
C ILE A 66 -6.41 8.45 -4.67
N ASN A 67 -7.07 7.30 -4.43
CA ASN A 67 -7.63 6.95 -3.12
C ASN A 67 -7.13 5.63 -2.54
N GLN A 68 -6.38 4.85 -3.31
CA GLN A 68 -6.00 3.50 -2.92
C GLN A 68 -4.63 3.14 -3.46
N THR A 69 -3.94 2.26 -2.75
CA THR A 69 -2.70 1.65 -3.21
C THR A 69 -2.88 0.15 -3.34
N GLU A 70 -2.54 -0.38 -4.49
CA GLU A 70 -2.63 -1.80 -4.80
C GLU A 70 -1.26 -2.46 -4.65
N LEU A 71 -1.19 -3.56 -3.92
CA LEU A 71 -0.06 -4.48 -3.99
C LEU A 71 -0.33 -5.44 -5.14
N ILE A 72 0.54 -5.42 -6.15
CA ILE A 72 0.36 -6.14 -7.41
C ILE A 72 1.52 -7.12 -7.59
N LEU A 73 1.18 -8.36 -7.94
CA LEU A 73 2.15 -9.35 -8.36
C LEU A 73 2.67 -9.04 -9.77
N ILE A 74 3.98 -8.93 -9.95
CA ILE A 74 4.62 -8.59 -11.23
C ILE A 74 5.53 -9.68 -11.78
N GLU A 75 5.85 -10.70 -10.97
CA GLU A 75 6.60 -11.88 -11.40
C GLU A 75 5.80 -13.15 -11.08
N PRO A 76 5.94 -14.23 -11.86
CA PRO A 76 5.27 -15.48 -11.57
C PRO A 76 5.79 -16.11 -10.26
N ILE A 77 4.87 -16.63 -9.46
CA ILE A 77 5.22 -17.48 -8.31
C ILE A 77 5.49 -18.89 -8.82
N LEU A 78 6.73 -19.37 -8.66
CA LEU A 78 7.18 -20.68 -9.16
C LEU A 78 7.16 -21.78 -8.10
N ILE A 79 7.08 -21.40 -6.82
CA ILE A 79 7.14 -22.30 -5.67
C ILE A 79 6.14 -21.77 -4.64
N ASP A 80 5.35 -22.68 -4.06
CA ASP A 80 4.45 -22.37 -2.96
C ASP A 80 5.23 -21.77 -1.79
N ARG A 81 4.79 -20.58 -1.35
CA ARG A 81 5.45 -19.82 -0.29
C ARG A 81 4.44 -18.91 0.42
N ASP A 82 4.80 -18.55 1.64
CA ASP A 82 4.09 -17.57 2.45
C ASP A 82 4.85 -16.26 2.44
N ASP A 83 4.28 -15.25 1.78
CA ASP A 83 4.88 -13.93 1.70
C ASP A 83 4.23 -13.01 2.74
N ASN A 84 5.04 -12.52 3.67
CA ASN A 84 4.63 -11.55 4.68
C ASN A 84 5.05 -10.16 4.22
N PHE A 85 4.16 -9.18 4.26
CA PHE A 85 4.43 -7.80 3.89
C PHE A 85 4.12 -6.87 5.04
N ILE A 86 5.03 -5.92 5.29
CA ILE A 86 4.80 -4.78 6.17
C ILE A 86 4.87 -3.52 5.31
N ILE A 87 3.78 -2.77 5.32
CA ILE A 87 3.66 -1.52 4.59
C ILE A 87 3.91 -0.36 5.55
N ARG A 88 4.77 0.56 5.12
CA ARG A 88 4.98 1.85 5.75
C ARG A 88 4.23 2.92 4.97
N LEU A 89 3.69 3.86 5.73
CA LEU A 89 3.02 5.06 5.26
C LEU A 89 3.87 6.26 5.68
N TRP A 90 4.01 7.20 4.76
CA TRP A 90 4.75 8.45 4.89
C TRP A 90 3.85 9.61 4.50
#